data_AF-A0AAV4EZA0-F1
#
_entry.id   AF-A0AAV4EZA0-F1
#
_cell.length_a   1.000
_cell.length_b   1.000
_cell.length_c   1.000
_cell.angle_alpha   90.00
_cell.angle_beta   90.00
_cell.angle_gamma   90.00
#
_symmetry.space_group_name_H-M   'P 1'
#
loop_
_entity.id
_entity.type
_entity.pdbx_description
1 polymer ?
#
loop_
_entity_poly.entity_id
_entity_poly.type
_entity_poly.pdbx_seq_one_letter_code
_entity_poly.pdbx_strand_id
1 'polypeptide(L)'
;MKLKKVHRALCFEQSPWMEPYIRMNTELRKQAASDFEKDLYKLMNNSVFGKTMENLRKRVNVKLVRSHEEDKLRRLIASPSFARANIFDDDLVALHMHKSRLTLNRPIYVGMSILDLSKHLMYDFYYNQIKAQYGDRADLL
;
A
#
# COMPACT_ATOMS: atom_id res chain seq x y z
N MET A 1 30.40 -1.38 11.08
CA MET A 1 29.31 -1.27 12.09
C MET A 1 29.46 -2.41 13.10
N LYS A 2 29.37 -2.16 14.42
CA LYS A 2 29.42 -3.22 15.47
C LYS A 2 28.11 -3.24 16.24
N LEU A 3 27.42 -4.38 16.25
CA LEU A 3 26.15 -4.57 16.98
C LEU A 3 26.42 -4.63 18.49
N LYS A 4 25.72 -3.81 19.28
CA LYS A 4 25.90 -3.75 20.74
C LYS A 4 24.87 -4.57 21.52
N LYS A 5 23.59 -4.53 21.11
CA LYS A 5 22.49 -5.20 21.82
C LYS A 5 21.28 -5.42 20.91
N VAL A 6 20.66 -6.59 21.00
CA VAL A 6 19.34 -6.89 20.42
C VAL A 6 18.32 -6.81 21.54
N HIS A 7 17.25 -6.03 21.36
CA HIS A 7 16.23 -5.83 22.40
C HIS A 7 15.02 -6.73 22.24
N ARG A 8 14.60 -7.00 20.99
CA ARG A 8 13.43 -7.82 20.67
C ARG A 8 13.64 -8.50 19.32
N ALA A 9 13.16 -9.72 19.20
CA ALA A 9 13.09 -10.46 17.95
C ALA A 9 11.65 -10.96 17.75
N LEU A 10 11.17 -10.93 16.50
CA LEU A 10 9.92 -11.54 16.08
C LEU A 10 10.27 -12.82 15.34
N CYS A 11 9.80 -13.96 15.84
CA CYS A 11 9.94 -15.25 15.19
C CYS A 11 8.59 -15.67 14.61
N PHE A 12 8.59 -16.27 13.42
CA PHE A 12 7.40 -16.75 12.74
C PHE A 12 7.77 -17.89 11.80
N GLU A 13 6.82 -18.80 11.60
CA GLU A 13 6.92 -19.82 10.56
C GLU A 13 6.68 -19.18 9.20
N GLN A 14 7.49 -19.59 8.22
CA GLN A 14 7.43 -19.05 6.86
C GLN A 14 7.02 -20.16 5.90
N SER A 15 6.13 -19.81 4.98
CA SER A 15 5.74 -20.66 3.87
C SER A 15 5.57 -19.81 2.61
N PRO A 16 5.74 -20.39 1.41
CA PRO A 16 5.49 -19.70 0.15
C PRO A 16 3.98 -19.61 -0.15
N TRP A 17 3.17 -19.15 0.81
CA TRP A 17 1.71 -19.16 0.71
C TRP A 17 1.14 -18.35 -0.47
N MET A 18 1.86 -17.32 -0.95
CA MET A 18 1.47 -16.57 -2.15
C MET A 18 1.96 -17.17 -3.46
N GLU A 19 2.86 -18.15 -3.43
CA GLU A 19 3.48 -18.68 -4.63
C GLU A 19 2.46 -19.18 -5.67
N PRO A 20 1.41 -19.95 -5.32
CA PRO A 20 0.43 -20.41 -6.30
C PRO A 20 -0.25 -19.25 -7.03
N TYR A 21 -0.60 -18.19 -6.30
CA TYR A 21 -1.25 -17.00 -6.85
C TYR A 21 -0.31 -16.21 -7.77
N ILE A 22 0.94 -15.97 -7.34
CA ILE A 22 1.93 -15.25 -8.13
C ILE A 22 2.30 -16.02 -9.40
N ARG A 23 2.46 -17.35 -9.30
CA ARG A 23 2.76 -18.22 -10.45
C ARG A 23 1.61 -18.20 -11.45
N MET A 24 0.36 -18.33 -10.99
CA MET A 24 -0.82 -18.25 -11.85
C MET A 24 -0.86 -16.94 -12.64
N ASN A 25 -0.74 -15.79 -11.97
CA ASN A 25 -0.74 -14.49 -12.64
C ASN A 25 0.45 -14.30 -13.58
N THR A 26 1.62 -14.85 -13.23
CA THR A 26 2.80 -14.81 -14.09
C THR A 26 2.59 -15.61 -15.37
N GLU A 27 1.93 -16.77 -15.27
CA GLU A 27 1.64 -17.61 -16.42
C GLU A 27 0.57 -16.98 -17.33
N LEU A 28 -0.52 -16.48 -16.75
CA LEU A 28 -1.52 -15.71 -17.48
C LEU A 28 -0.92 -14.48 -18.18
N ARG A 29 0.03 -13.80 -17.52
CA ARG A 29 0.75 -12.66 -18.11
C ARG A 29 1.62 -13.05 -19.30
N LYS A 30 2.22 -14.25 -19.31
CA LYS A 30 3.00 -14.74 -20.46
C LYS A 30 2.11 -15.08 -21.64
N GLN A 31 0.91 -15.58 -21.39
CA GLN A 31 -0.05 -15.99 -22.40
C GLN A 31 -0.88 -14.82 -22.95
N ALA A 32 -0.89 -13.68 -22.26
CA ALA A 32 -1.60 -12.47 -22.65
C ALA A 32 -1.19 -11.98 -24.04
N ALA A 33 -2.18 -11.82 -24.92
CA ALA A 33 -1.98 -11.33 -26.29
C ALA A 33 -1.96 -9.80 -26.34
N SER A 34 -2.66 -9.14 -25.42
CA SER A 34 -2.76 -7.68 -25.36
C SER A 34 -1.89 -7.06 -24.26
N ASP A 35 -1.46 -5.82 -24.48
CA ASP A 35 -0.74 -5.07 -23.45
C ASP A 35 -1.63 -4.75 -22.24
N PHE A 36 -2.93 -4.56 -22.46
CA PHE A 36 -3.91 -4.40 -21.39
C PHE A 36 -3.92 -5.60 -20.44
N GLU A 37 -4.02 -6.83 -20.96
CA GLU A 37 -4.01 -8.05 -20.13
C GLU A 37 -2.68 -8.23 -19.40
N LYS A 38 -1.56 -7.94 -20.05
CA LYS A 38 -0.24 -7.98 -19.40
C LYS A 38 -0.17 -7.04 -18.20
N ASP A 39 -0.69 -5.83 -18.35
CA ASP A 39 -0.75 -4.83 -17.28
C ASP A 39 -1.75 -5.22 -16.19
N LEU A 40 -2.88 -5.84 -16.55
CA LEU A 40 -3.83 -6.37 -15.58
C LEU A 40 -3.17 -7.42 -14.67
N TYR A 41 -2.53 -8.45 -15.22
CA TYR A 41 -1.90 -9.51 -14.40
C TYR A 41 -0.71 -8.99 -13.60
N LYS A 42 0.04 -8.02 -14.13
CA LYS A 42 1.07 -7.30 -13.38
C LYS A 42 0.45 -6.53 -12.20
N LEU A 43 -0.66 -5.82 -12.43
CA LEU A 43 -1.37 -5.08 -11.41
C LEU A 43 -1.92 -6.01 -10.33
N MET A 44 -2.44 -7.18 -10.69
CA MET A 44 -2.94 -8.17 -9.72
C MET A 44 -1.84 -8.58 -8.72
N ASN A 45 -0.63 -8.85 -9.20
CA ASN A 45 0.51 -9.13 -8.32
C ASN A 45 0.91 -7.90 -7.46
N ASN A 46 1.06 -6.73 -8.08
CA ASN A 46 1.49 -5.52 -7.39
C ASN A 46 0.46 -5.00 -6.37
N SER A 47 -0.83 -5.22 -6.63
CA SER A 47 -1.92 -4.75 -5.77
C SER A 47 -1.91 -5.44 -4.41
N VAL A 48 -1.50 -6.71 -4.35
CA VAL A 48 -1.37 -7.43 -3.07
C VAL A 48 -0.34 -6.73 -2.18
N PHE A 49 0.84 -6.40 -2.70
CA PHE A 49 1.85 -5.64 -1.97
C PHE A 49 1.34 -4.25 -1.56
N GLY A 50 0.72 -3.50 -2.48
CA GLY A 50 0.14 -2.20 -2.15
C GLY A 50 -0.91 -2.29 -1.04
N LYS A 51 -1.68 -3.38 -1.02
CA LYS A 51 -2.72 -3.62 -0.03
C LYS A 51 -2.16 -3.95 1.35
N THR A 52 -1.06 -4.69 1.46
CA THR A 52 -0.43 -5.01 2.75
C THR A 52 0.17 -3.76 3.40
N MET A 53 0.67 -2.82 2.59
CA MET A 53 1.23 -1.54 3.03
C MET A 53 0.21 -0.40 3.17
N GLU A 54 -1.08 -0.69 3.05
CA GLU A 54 -2.12 0.33 3.10
C GLU A 54 -2.18 1.05 4.46
N ASN A 55 -2.01 2.38 4.46
CA ASN A 55 -2.17 3.20 5.65
C ASN A 55 -3.65 3.54 5.92
N LEU A 56 -4.28 2.73 6.77
CA LEU A 56 -5.68 2.93 7.16
C LEU A 56 -5.97 4.27 7.85
N ARG A 57 -4.96 4.92 8.47
CA ARG A 57 -5.13 6.21 9.16
C ARG A 57 -5.41 7.36 8.19
N LYS A 58 -5.03 7.22 6.92
CA LYS A 58 -5.30 8.21 5.87
C LYS A 58 -6.72 8.10 5.31
N ARG A 59 -7.50 7.08 5.69
CA ARG A 59 -8.88 6.92 5.22
C ARG A 59 -9.81 7.92 5.91
N VAL A 60 -10.68 8.54 5.13
CA VAL A 60 -11.73 9.45 5.59
C VAL A 60 -13.11 8.87 5.28
N ASN A 61 -14.07 9.16 6.13
CA ASN A 61 -15.48 8.92 5.82
C ASN A 61 -16.00 10.14 5.05
N VAL A 62 -16.55 9.94 3.86
CA VAL A 62 -17.22 11.02 3.14
C VAL A 62 -18.73 10.82 3.29
N LYS A 63 -19.44 11.88 3.65
CA LYS A 63 -20.90 11.94 3.73
C LYS A 63 -21.40 12.96 2.73
N LEU A 64 -22.20 12.52 1.78
CA LEU A 64 -22.89 13.39 0.84
C LEU A 64 -24.22 13.82 1.46
N VAL A 65 -24.49 15.12 1.41
CA VAL A 65 -25.70 15.73 1.95
C VAL A 65 -26.27 16.67 0.90
N ARG A 66 -27.59 16.64 0.74
CA ARG A 66 -28.29 17.54 -0.18
C ARG A 66 -28.92 18.75 0.52
N SER A 67 -29.28 19.79 -0.21
CA SER A 67 -29.77 21.05 0.39
C SER A 67 -31.10 20.89 1.14
N HIS A 68 -31.94 19.94 0.76
CA HIS A 68 -33.15 19.60 1.53
C HIS A 68 -32.87 18.83 2.84
N GLU A 69 -31.64 18.38 3.09
CA GLU A 69 -31.24 17.65 4.30
C GLU A 69 -30.52 18.56 5.33
N GLU A 70 -31.02 19.77 5.57
CA GLU A 70 -30.38 20.76 6.44
C GLU A 70 -30.08 20.25 7.86
N ASP A 71 -31.01 19.55 8.49
CA ASP A 71 -30.83 19.04 9.86
C ASP A 71 -29.66 18.05 9.95
N LYS A 72 -29.51 17.22 8.92
CA LYS A 72 -28.41 16.26 8.80
C LYS A 72 -27.08 16.98 8.57
N LEU A 73 -27.06 18.03 7.74
CA LEU A 73 -25.90 18.87 7.53
C LEU A 73 -25.43 19.49 8.85
N ARG A 74 -26.34 20.15 9.59
CA ARG A 74 -26.06 20.77 10.89
C ARG A 74 -25.51 19.76 11.90
N ARG A 75 -26.13 18.57 11.98
CA ARG A 75 -25.69 17.49 12.86
C ARG A 75 -24.28 16.96 12.51
N LEU A 76 -23.97 16.86 11.22
CA LEU A 76 -22.67 16.35 10.77
C LEU A 76 -21.56 17.38 10.98
N ILE A 77 -21.82 18.67 10.73
CA ILE A 77 -20.85 19.76 11.00
C ILE A 77 -20.56 19.87 12.50
N ALA A 78 -21.58 19.74 13.35
CA ALA A 78 -21.43 19.78 14.80
C ALA A 78 -20.67 18.56 15.39
N SER A 79 -20.46 17.50 14.60
CA SER A 79 -19.73 16.32 15.07
C SER A 79 -18.25 16.63 15.26
N PRO A 80 -17.61 16.16 16.36
CA PRO A 80 -16.16 16.30 16.54
C PRO A 80 -15.33 15.53 15.51
N SER A 81 -15.98 14.65 14.74
CA SER A 81 -15.32 13.95 13.63
C SER A 81 -15.33 14.75 12.34
N PHE A 82 -16.00 15.91 12.26
CA PHE A 82 -15.99 16.76 11.09
C PHE A 82 -14.57 17.30 10.84
N ALA A 83 -14.11 17.17 9.59
CA ALA A 83 -12.80 17.64 9.16
C ALA A 83 -12.90 18.84 8.23
N ARG A 84 -13.69 18.70 7.16
CA ARG A 84 -13.92 19.75 6.16
C ARG A 84 -15.15 19.48 5.33
N ALA A 85 -15.66 20.51 4.66
CA ALA A 85 -16.72 20.41 3.67
C ALA A 85 -16.17 20.79 2.29
N ASN A 86 -16.58 20.04 1.26
CA ASN A 86 -16.38 20.35 -0.14
C ASN A 86 -17.76 20.53 -0.78
N ILE A 87 -18.07 21.75 -1.22
CA ILE A 87 -19.32 22.07 -1.91
C ILE A 87 -19.12 21.74 -3.39
N PHE A 88 -19.98 20.91 -3.97
CA PHE A 88 -19.93 20.59 -5.39
C PHE A 88 -20.84 21.52 -6.19
N ASP A 89 -22.05 21.76 -5.69
CA ASP A 89 -23.05 22.65 -6.27
C ASP A 89 -24.02 23.14 -5.18
N ASP A 90 -25.03 23.91 -5.57
CA ASP A 90 -26.02 24.51 -4.66
C ASP A 90 -26.93 23.48 -3.96
N ASP A 91 -27.02 22.24 -4.46
CA ASP A 91 -27.80 21.15 -3.86
C ASP A 91 -26.92 20.06 -3.24
N LEU A 92 -25.59 20.07 -3.39
CA LEU A 92 -24.75 18.93 -2.99
C LEU A 92 -23.44 19.34 -2.31
N VAL A 93 -23.27 18.83 -1.09
CA VAL A 93 -22.05 19.02 -0.28
C VAL A 93 -21.48 17.67 0.18
N ALA A 94 -20.17 17.50 0.04
CA ALA A 94 -19.40 16.41 0.65
C ALA A 94 -18.76 16.86 1.97
N LEU A 95 -19.17 16.23 3.06
CA LEU A 95 -18.55 16.38 4.37
C LEU A 95 -17.52 15.27 4.58
N HIS A 96 -16.27 15.66 4.74
CA HIS A 96 -15.18 14.78 5.15
C HIS A 96 -15.18 14.65 6.66
N MET A 97 -15.27 13.41 7.13
CA MET A 97 -15.28 13.04 8.54
C MET A 97 -14.08 12.14 8.85
N HIS A 98 -13.37 12.42 9.94
CA HIS A 98 -12.37 11.53 10.49
C HIS A 98 -12.99 10.19 10.95
N LYS A 99 -12.21 9.11 10.84
CA LYS A 99 -12.58 7.81 11.40
C LYS A 99 -12.36 7.84 12.91
N SER A 100 -13.43 7.83 13.70
CA SER A 100 -13.35 7.81 15.18
C SER A 100 -12.82 6.49 15.75
N ARG A 101 -13.01 5.39 15.03
CA ARG A 101 -12.48 4.07 15.37
C ARG A 101 -11.76 3.47 14.17
N LEU A 102 -10.59 2.91 14.39
CA LEU A 102 -9.75 2.31 13.36
C LEU A 102 -9.25 0.94 13.78
N THR A 103 -9.63 -0.09 13.03
CA THR A 103 -9.10 -1.45 13.21
C THR A 103 -7.86 -1.62 12.33
N LEU A 104 -6.69 -1.84 12.93
CA LEU A 104 -5.44 -2.09 12.21
C LEU A 104 -5.35 -3.55 11.76
N ASN A 105 -6.03 -3.87 10.65
CA ASN A 105 -6.12 -5.22 10.10
C ASN A 105 -5.30 -5.43 8.82
N ARG A 106 -4.34 -4.54 8.54
CA ARG A 106 -3.43 -4.70 7.40
C ARG A 106 -2.16 -5.41 7.85
N PRO A 107 -1.75 -6.50 7.17
CA PRO A 107 -0.54 -7.24 7.53
C PRO A 107 0.70 -6.50 7.04
N ILE A 108 0.99 -5.34 7.63
CA ILE A 108 2.08 -4.43 7.22
C ILE A 108 3.44 -5.12 7.24
N TYR A 109 3.63 -6.06 8.17
CA TYR A 109 4.85 -6.87 8.26
C TYR A 109 5.13 -7.67 6.98
N VAL A 110 4.10 -8.14 6.25
CA VAL A 110 4.27 -8.82 4.96
C VAL A 110 4.85 -7.85 3.93
N GLY A 111 4.29 -6.65 3.84
CA GLY A 111 4.78 -5.62 2.91
C GLY A 111 6.20 -5.16 3.24
N MET A 112 6.51 -5.01 4.53
CA MET A 112 7.87 -4.73 4.99
C MET A 112 8.85 -5.83 4.54
N SER A 113 8.53 -7.10 4.82
CA SER A 113 9.39 -8.23 4.42
C SER A 113 9.61 -8.30 2.91
N ILE A 114 8.57 -8.10 2.10
CA ILE A 114 8.70 -8.08 0.63
C ILE A 114 9.66 -6.97 0.19
N LEU A 115 9.52 -5.77 0.72
CA LEU A 115 10.36 -4.63 0.36
C LEU A 115 11.82 -4.84 0.78
N ASP A 116 12.04 -5.35 1.99
CA ASP A 116 13.38 -5.58 2.52
C ASP A 116 14.12 -6.70 1.75
N LEU A 117 13.42 -7.80 1.43
CA LEU A 117 13.97 -8.87 0.59
C LEU A 117 14.28 -8.37 -0.82
N SER A 118 13.41 -7.54 -1.41
CA SER A 118 13.64 -6.95 -2.74
C SER A 118 14.87 -6.04 -2.74
N LYS A 119 15.04 -5.19 -1.72
CA LYS A 119 16.23 -4.36 -1.56
C LYS A 119 17.49 -5.19 -1.36
N HIS A 120 17.41 -6.24 -0.55
CA HIS A 120 18.54 -7.14 -0.32
C HIS A 120 19.01 -7.76 -1.64
N LEU A 121 18.09 -8.28 -2.45
CA LEU A 121 18.41 -8.83 -3.78
C LEU A 121 19.05 -7.77 -4.70
N MET A 122 18.52 -6.55 -4.70
CA MET A 122 19.05 -5.46 -5.52
C MET A 122 20.46 -5.04 -5.08
N TYR A 123 20.69 -4.93 -3.77
CA TYR A 123 22.00 -4.61 -3.23
C TYR A 123 23.01 -5.73 -3.45
N ASP A 124 22.61 -6.99 -3.27
CA ASP A 124 23.46 -8.14 -3.55
C ASP A 124 23.93 -8.13 -5.01
N PHE A 125 23.01 -7.95 -5.96
CA PHE A 125 23.35 -7.81 -7.37
C PHE A 125 24.27 -6.62 -7.63
N TYR A 126 23.98 -5.46 -7.05
CA TYR A 126 24.79 -4.27 -7.25
C TYR A 126 26.21 -4.44 -6.72
N TYR A 127 26.38 -4.83 -5.45
CA TYR A 127 27.70 -4.91 -4.83
C TYR A 127 28.52 -6.09 -5.37
N ASN A 128 27.89 -7.24 -5.58
CA ASN A 128 28.60 -8.46 -5.94
C ASN A 128 28.77 -8.68 -7.44
N GLN A 129 27.93 -8.04 -8.28
CA GLN A 129 28.05 -8.16 -9.75
C GLN A 129 28.48 -6.84 -10.39
N ILE A 130 27.71 -5.77 -10.21
CA ILE A 130 27.96 -4.49 -10.90
C ILE A 130 29.25 -3.83 -10.39
N LYS A 131 29.38 -3.64 -9.08
CA LYS A 131 30.57 -2.99 -8.50
C LYS A 131 31.82 -3.84 -8.70
N ALA A 132 31.70 -5.17 -8.65
CA ALA A 132 32.80 -6.08 -8.95
C ALA A 132 33.32 -5.94 -10.39
N GLN A 133 32.43 -5.74 -11.37
CA GLN A 133 32.81 -5.63 -12.79
C GLN A 133 33.26 -4.21 -13.19
N TYR A 134 32.58 -3.17 -12.67
CA TYR A 134 32.76 -1.80 -13.16
C TYR A 134 33.53 -0.89 -12.20
N GLY A 135 33.71 -1.30 -10.93
CA GLY A 135 34.40 -0.53 -9.91
C GLY A 135 33.78 0.86 -9.74
N ASP A 136 34.61 1.89 -9.72
CA ASP A 136 34.18 3.28 -9.50
C ASP A 136 33.46 3.92 -10.70
N ARG A 137 33.30 3.19 -11.82
CA ARG A 137 32.53 3.64 -12.98
C ARG A 137 31.02 3.40 -12.82
N ALA A 138 30.60 2.70 -11.77
CA ALA A 138 29.21 2.43 -11.48
C ALA A 138 28.91 2.78 -10.03
N ASP A 139 27.92 3.65 -9.83
CA ASP A 139 27.42 4.07 -8.52
C ASP A 139 25.90 3.93 -8.43
N LEU A 140 25.39 3.69 -7.22
CA LEU A 140 23.96 3.73 -6.91
C LEU A 140 23.48 5.18 -6.95
N LEU A 141 22.41 5.43 -7.72
CA LEU A 141 21.71 6.72 -7.81
C LEU A 141 20.98 7.08 -6.50
#